data_AF-A0AAN7QAN2-F1
#
_entry.id   AF-A0AAN7QAN2-F1
#
_cell.length_a   1.000
_cell.length_b   1.000
_cell.length_c   1.000
_cell.angle_alpha   90.00
_cell.angle_beta   90.00
_cell.angle_gamma   90.00
#
_symmetry.space_group_name_H-M   'P 1'
#
loop_
_entity.id
_entity.type
_entity.pdbx_description
1 polymer ?
#
loop_
_entity_poly.entity_id
_entity_poly.type
_entity_poly.pdbx_seq_one_letter_code
_entity_poly.pdbx_strand_id
1 'polypeptide(L)'
;MLPAKTILELESFNGKLMQEDTIGQVCTHLQVLGGKGLFDTTRTILGTIIHQDLAVECNWSGKNNKPAFSKFKNVVLLILGAVRQKEVEDIIKGWLKTATDRNGGRSRRSKQ
;
A
#
# COMPACT_ATOMS: atom_id res chain seq x y z
N MET A 1 -7.70 -5.63 -10.96
CA MET A 1 -8.17 -4.24 -10.77
C MET A 1 -7.71 -3.77 -9.40
N LEU A 2 -7.49 -2.48 -9.19
CA LEU A 2 -7.23 -1.97 -7.84
C LEU A 2 -8.55 -1.88 -7.05
N PRO A 3 -8.53 -2.10 -5.72
CA PRO A 3 -7.38 -2.51 -4.91
C PRO A 3 -6.97 -3.97 -5.17
N ALA A 4 -5.66 -4.24 -5.22
CA ALA A 4 -5.11 -5.58 -5.44
C ALA A 4 -5.41 -6.50 -4.26
N LYS A 5 -6.02 -7.65 -4.54
CA LYS A 5 -6.42 -8.68 -3.57
C LYS A 5 -5.40 -9.81 -3.45
N THR A 6 -4.54 -9.97 -4.45
CA THR A 6 -3.53 -11.03 -4.48
C THR A 6 -2.16 -10.47 -4.84
N ILE A 7 -1.11 -11.24 -4.50
CA ILE A 7 0.27 -10.89 -4.88
C ILE A 7 0.43 -10.80 -6.41
N LEU A 8 -0.20 -11.71 -7.16
CA LEU A 8 -0.15 -11.70 -8.63
C LEU A 8 -0.76 -10.41 -9.21
N GLU A 9 -1.86 -9.94 -8.65
CA GLU A 9 -2.46 -8.66 -9.05
C GLU A 9 -1.54 -7.47 -8.75
N LEU A 10 -0.87 -7.49 -7.59
CA LEU A 10 0.09 -6.46 -7.20
C LEU A 10 1.37 -6.49 -8.06
N GLU A 11 1.84 -7.69 -8.44
CA GLU A 11 2.97 -7.89 -9.36
C GLU A 11 2.62 -7.37 -10.77
N SER A 12 1.43 -7.72 -11.27
CA SER A 12 0.92 -7.22 -12.55
C SER A 12 0.80 -5.70 -12.55
N PHE A 13 0.27 -5.13 -11.47
CA PHE A 13 0.16 -3.68 -11.32
C PHE A 13 1.54 -3.01 -11.27
N ASN A 14 2.47 -3.55 -10.48
CA ASN A 14 3.85 -3.04 -10.42
C ASN A 14 4.55 -3.09 -11.79
N GLY A 15 4.32 -4.13 -12.59
CA GLY A 15 4.82 -4.22 -13.96
C GLY A 15 4.21 -3.18 -14.91
N LYS A 16 2.90 -2.92 -14.81
CA LYS A 16 2.23 -1.88 -15.62
C LYS A 16 2.76 -0.47 -15.35
N LEU A 17 3.17 -0.19 -14.11
CA LEU A 17 3.78 1.09 -13.73
C LEU A 17 5.17 1.33 -14.34
N MET A 18 5.74 0.38 -15.10
CA MET A 18 6.95 0.62 -15.89
C MET A 18 6.72 1.55 -17.08
N GLN A 19 5.47 1.73 -17.52
CA GLN A 19 5.12 2.64 -18.60
C GLN A 19 4.95 4.06 -18.04
N GLU A 20 5.73 5.02 -18.56
CA GLU A 20 5.81 6.39 -18.03
C GLU A 20 4.45 7.12 -18.05
N ASP A 21 3.66 6.94 -19.12
CA ASP A 21 2.31 7.49 -19.21
C ASP A 21 1.39 6.92 -18.13
N THR A 22 1.56 5.64 -17.79
CA THR A 22 0.72 4.96 -16.79
C THR A 22 1.04 5.44 -15.38
N ILE A 23 2.32 5.60 -15.02
CA ILE A 23 2.68 6.09 -13.69
C ILE A 23 2.20 7.53 -13.47
N GLY A 24 2.29 8.40 -14.48
CA GLY A 24 1.83 9.78 -14.39
C GLY A 24 0.32 9.91 -14.19
N GLN A 25 -0.47 9.15 -14.95
CA GLN A 25 -1.93 9.13 -14.83
C GLN A 25 -2.38 8.61 -13.48
N VAL A 26 -1.82 7.49 -13.02
CA VAL A 26 -2.17 6.91 -11.73
C VAL A 26 -1.71 7.81 -10.58
N CYS A 27 -0.54 8.42 -10.67
CA CYS A 27 -0.04 9.37 -9.67
C CYS A 27 -0.97 10.56 -9.52
N THR A 28 -1.41 11.15 -10.64
CA THR A 28 -2.36 12.27 -10.66
C THR A 28 -3.69 11.87 -10.01
N HIS A 29 -4.21 10.69 -10.34
CA HIS A 29 -5.43 10.17 -9.72
C HIS A 29 -5.28 10.01 -8.20
N LEU A 30 -4.17 9.43 -7.73
CA LEU A 30 -3.89 9.23 -6.31
C LEU A 30 -3.69 10.55 -5.54
N GLN A 31 -3.13 11.58 -6.19
CA GLN A 31 -2.98 12.92 -5.61
C GLN A 31 -4.33 13.56 -5.27
N VAL A 32 -5.38 13.27 -6.04
CA VAL A 32 -6.74 13.80 -5.82
C VAL A 32 -7.42 13.14 -4.61
N LEU A 33 -7.08 11.89 -4.28
CA LEU A 33 -7.74 11.15 -3.21
C LEU A 33 -7.53 11.76 -1.82
N GLY A 34 -6.38 12.44 -1.61
CA GLY A 34 -6.14 13.32 -0.48
C GLY A 34 -6.34 12.75 0.94
N GLY A 35 -6.15 13.63 1.92
CA GLY A 35 -6.23 13.37 3.35
C GLY A 35 -5.88 14.64 4.14
N LYS A 36 -6.18 14.68 5.44
CA LYS A 36 -5.91 15.88 6.26
C LYS A 36 -4.41 16.12 6.56
N GLY A 37 -3.55 15.17 6.18
CA GLY A 37 -2.10 15.27 6.32
C GLY A 37 -1.38 14.05 5.74
N LEU A 38 -0.04 14.09 5.78
CA LEU A 38 0.86 13.05 5.27
C LEU A 38 0.40 11.62 5.61
N PHE A 39 0.07 11.40 6.88
CA PHE A 39 -0.33 10.10 7.40
C PHE A 39 -1.65 9.61 6.80
N ASP A 40 -2.70 10.43 6.84
CA ASP A 40 -4.01 10.05 6.30
C ASP A 40 -3.93 9.85 4.79
N THR A 41 -3.28 10.76 4.06
CA THR A 41 -3.11 10.67 2.60
C THR A 41 -2.40 9.38 2.20
N THR A 42 -1.30 9.03 2.90
CA THR A 42 -0.56 7.79 2.62
C THR A 42 -1.45 6.56 2.83
N ARG A 43 -2.25 6.55 3.91
CA ARG A 43 -3.15 5.43 4.24
C ARG A 43 -4.30 5.29 3.24
N THR A 44 -4.88 6.40 2.80
CA THR A 44 -5.92 6.44 1.75
C THR A 44 -5.38 5.86 0.45
N ILE A 45 -4.19 6.29 0.03
CA ILE A 45 -3.52 5.77 -1.17
C ILE A 45 -3.24 4.27 -1.04
N LEU A 46 -2.69 3.83 0.09
CA LEU A 46 -2.43 2.41 0.34
C LEU A 46 -3.71 1.57 0.27
N GLY A 47 -4.81 2.03 0.87
CA GLY A 47 -6.11 1.35 0.80
C GLY A 47 -6.72 1.33 -0.61
N THR A 48 -6.33 2.26 -1.47
CA THR A 48 -6.74 2.28 -2.89
C THR A 48 -5.95 1.27 -3.71
N ILE A 49 -4.67 1.04 -3.38
CA ILE A 49 -3.79 0.14 -4.12
C ILE A 49 -3.91 -1.30 -3.62
N ILE A 50 -4.06 -1.52 -2.30
CA ILE A 50 -3.93 -2.82 -1.65
C ILE A 50 -5.21 -3.12 -0.88
N HIS A 51 -5.84 -4.24 -1.20
CA HIS A 51 -6.99 -4.72 -0.45
C HIS A 51 -6.55 -5.23 0.92
N GLN A 52 -7.44 -5.16 1.90
CA GLN A 52 -7.15 -5.58 3.27
C GLN A 52 -6.65 -7.04 3.34
N ASP A 53 -7.24 -7.94 2.56
CA ASP A 53 -6.84 -9.36 2.52
C ASP A 53 -5.40 -9.54 2.05
N LEU A 54 -4.93 -8.71 1.11
CA LEU A 54 -3.53 -8.74 0.69
C LEU A 54 -2.63 -8.09 1.73
N ALA A 55 -3.10 -7.00 2.36
CA ALA A 55 -2.34 -6.25 3.35
C ALA A 55 -1.95 -7.12 4.56
N VAL A 56 -2.81 -8.05 4.99
CA VAL A 56 -2.51 -8.96 6.11
C VAL A 56 -1.48 -10.03 5.74
N GLU A 57 -1.39 -10.39 4.46
CA GLU A 57 -0.44 -11.39 3.95
C GLU A 57 0.95 -10.80 3.70
N CYS A 58 1.09 -9.47 3.61
CA CYS A 58 2.35 -8.80 3.30
C CYS A 58 3.01 -8.19 4.54
N ASN A 59 4.32 -7.98 4.48
CA ASN A 59 4.97 -6.98 5.32
C ASN A 59 6.09 -6.27 4.56
N TRP A 60 6.65 -5.20 5.12
CA TRP A 60 7.66 -4.41 4.43
C TRP A 60 8.89 -5.22 3.98
N SER A 61 9.42 -6.09 4.85
CA SER A 61 10.72 -6.74 4.67
C SER A 61 10.67 -8.20 4.20
N GLY A 62 9.49 -8.80 4.15
CA GLY A 62 9.29 -10.20 3.81
C GLY A 62 9.54 -11.19 4.96
N LYS A 63 9.45 -10.74 6.22
CA LYS A 63 9.66 -11.62 7.38
C LYS A 63 8.56 -12.67 7.52
N ASN A 64 8.87 -13.80 8.18
CA ASN A 64 7.93 -14.88 8.49
C ASN A 64 7.26 -15.49 7.24
N ASN A 65 8.04 -15.70 6.17
CA ASN A 65 7.57 -16.24 4.88
C ASN A 65 6.47 -15.41 4.20
N LYS A 66 6.31 -14.14 4.60
CA LYS A 66 5.39 -13.21 3.93
C LYS A 66 6.08 -12.53 2.75
N PRO A 67 5.36 -12.15 1.69
CA PRO A 67 5.91 -11.34 0.61
C PRO A 67 6.41 -9.98 1.11
N ALA A 68 7.61 -9.60 0.66
CA ALA A 68 8.20 -8.29 0.94
C ALA A 68 7.54 -7.21 0.08
N PHE A 69 6.88 -6.24 0.70
CA PHE A 69 6.27 -5.13 -0.03
C PHE A 69 7.32 -4.20 -0.67
N SER A 70 8.50 -4.08 -0.07
CA SER A 70 9.61 -3.29 -0.62
C SER A 70 10.09 -3.77 -2.01
N LYS A 71 9.75 -5.00 -2.42
CA LYS A 71 10.07 -5.53 -3.75
C LYS A 71 9.29 -4.84 -4.88
N PHE A 72 8.13 -4.24 -4.57
CA PHE A 72 7.27 -3.56 -5.53
C PHE A 72 7.71 -2.11 -5.75
N LYS A 73 8.92 -1.94 -6.30
CA LYS A 73 9.60 -0.64 -6.43
C LYS A 73 8.75 0.43 -7.12
N ASN A 74 8.02 0.08 -8.19
CA ASN A 74 7.23 1.04 -8.94
C ASN A 74 5.99 1.47 -8.17
N VAL A 75 5.38 0.56 -7.41
CA VAL A 75 4.28 0.89 -6.48
C VAL A 75 4.79 1.81 -5.38
N VAL A 76 5.95 1.53 -4.80
CA VAL A 76 6.56 2.39 -3.76
C VAL A 76 6.86 3.79 -4.32
N LEU A 77 7.47 3.88 -5.51
CA LEU A 77 7.74 5.15 -6.20
C LEU A 77 6.46 5.92 -6.52
N LEU A 78 5.41 5.23 -6.96
CA LEU A 78 4.10 5.83 -7.21
C LEU A 78 3.54 6.48 -5.94
N ILE A 79 3.59 5.79 -4.80
CA ILE A 79 3.10 6.32 -3.52
C ILE A 79 3.95 7.53 -3.10
N LEU A 80 5.27 7.45 -3.22
CA LEU A 80 6.18 8.57 -2.92
C LEU A 80 5.89 9.79 -3.80
N GLY A 81 5.68 9.59 -5.12
CA GLY A 81 5.34 10.66 -6.05
C GLY A 81 3.94 11.24 -5.81
N ALA A 82 2.98 10.41 -5.40
CA ALA A 82 1.62 10.85 -5.10
C ALA A 82 1.58 11.67 -3.80
N VAL A 83 2.34 11.29 -2.78
CA VAL A 83 2.37 11.99 -1.49
C VAL A 83 3.37 13.16 -1.48
N ARG A 84 4.37 13.14 -2.37
CA ARG A 84 5.44 14.15 -2.51
C ARG A 84 6.32 14.32 -1.26
N GLN A 85 6.48 13.27 -0.45
CA GLN A 85 7.30 13.28 0.77
C GLN A 85 8.12 12.01 0.93
N LYS A 86 9.33 12.13 1.50
CA LYS A 86 10.27 11.00 1.67
C LYS A 86 9.98 10.13 2.90
N GLU A 87 9.28 10.68 3.90
CA GLU A 87 8.98 10.05 5.19
C GLU A 87 7.83 9.01 5.11
N VAL A 88 7.27 8.83 3.92
CA VAL A 88 6.13 7.94 3.64
C VAL A 88 6.45 6.48 3.94
N GLU A 89 7.72 6.06 3.84
CA GLU A 89 8.13 4.68 4.04
C GLU A 89 7.74 4.14 5.42
N ASP A 90 7.97 4.92 6.50
CA ASP A 90 7.66 4.47 7.85
C ASP A 90 6.15 4.37 8.09
N ILE A 91 5.38 5.18 7.37
CA ILE A 91 3.91 5.11 7.37
C ILE A 91 3.44 3.85 6.64
N ILE A 92 4.06 3.50 5.50
CA ILE A 92 3.80 2.23 4.79
C ILE A 92 4.12 1.05 5.71
N LYS A 93 5.30 1.03 6.36
CA LYS A 93 5.70 -0.02 7.31
C LYS A 93 4.69 -0.18 8.43
N GLY A 94 4.32 0.92 9.08
CA GLY A 94 3.34 0.94 10.16
C GLY A 94 1.95 0.49 9.70
N TRP A 95 1.55 0.88 8.49
CA TRP A 95 0.30 0.44 7.89
C TRP A 95 0.33 -1.08 7.63
N LEU A 96 1.33 -1.63 6.96
CA LEU A 96 1.39 -3.08 6.74
C LEU A 96 1.45 -3.87 8.07
N LYS A 97 2.25 -3.40 9.04
CA LYS A 97 2.38 -4.04 10.35
C LYS A 97 1.04 -4.15 11.10
N THR A 98 0.19 -3.13 10.97
CA THR A 98 -1.11 -3.06 11.65
C THR A 98 -2.26 -3.60 10.81
N ALA A 99 -1.99 -4.24 9.67
CA ALA A 99 -3.04 -4.75 8.80
C ALA A 99 -3.96 -5.72 9.54
N THR A 100 -3.42 -6.67 10.31
CA THR A 100 -4.20 -7.66 11.08
C THR A 100 -5.18 -7.03 12.09
N ASP A 101 -4.95 -5.79 12.48
CA ASP A 101 -5.73 -5.09 13.51
C ASP A 101 -6.97 -4.40 12.93
N ARG A 102 -6.98 -4.16 11.62
CA ARG A 102 -8.08 -3.49 10.90
C ARG A 102 -9.30 -4.39 10.76
N ASN A 103 -10.42 -3.82 10.31
CA ASN A 103 -11.68 -4.53 10.08
C ASN A 103 -12.14 -5.39 11.28
N GLY A 104 -11.96 -4.87 12.50
CA GLY A 104 -12.36 -5.57 13.73
C GLY A 104 -11.36 -6.60 14.26
N GLY A 105 -10.20 -6.78 13.61
CA GLY A 105 -9.17 -7.72 14.05
C GLY A 105 -8.65 -7.41 15.46
N ARG A 106 -8.49 -6.13 15.80
CA ARG A 106 -8.10 -5.71 17.16
C ARG A 106 -9.09 -6.19 18.23
N SER A 107 -10.39 -6.02 18.00
CA SER A 107 -11.45 -6.44 18.93
C SER A 107 -11.63 -7.95 19.03
N ARG A 108 -11.24 -8.72 18.00
CA ARG A 108 -11.30 -10.19 18.05
C ARG A 108 -10.18 -10.76 18.90
N ARG A 109 -8.95 -10.23 18.77
CA ARG A 109 -7.81 -10.66 19.60
C ARG A 109 -7.95 -10.32 21.07
N SER A 110 -8.62 -9.21 21.41
CA SER A 110 -8.84 -8.85 22.82
C SER A 110 -9.87 -9.76 23.52
N LYS A 111 -10.56 -10.64 22.78
CA LYS A 111 -11.56 -11.58 23.29
C LYS A 111 -11.05 -13.03 23.32
N GLN A 112 -9.79 -13.26 22.98
CA GLN A 112 -9.14 -14.57 22.88
C GLN A 112 -8.08 -14.70 23.96
#